data_AF-A0A7X7B1I1-F1
#
_entry.id   AF-A0A7X7B1I1-F1
#
_cell.length_a   1.000
_cell.length_b   1.000
_cell.length_c   1.000
_cell.angle_alpha   90.00
_cell.angle_beta   90.00
_cell.angle_gamma   90.00
#
_symmetry.space_group_name_H-M   'P 1'
#
loop_
_entity.id
_entity.type
_entity.pdbx_description
1 polymer ?
#
loop_
_entity_poly.entity_id
_entity_poly.type
_entity_poly.pdbx_seq_one_letter_code
_entity_poly.pdbx_strand_id
1 'polypeptide(L)'
;MERIKTIIMGAAGRDFHVFNTYFRDNERYEVTAFTATQIPNIEGRKYPACLAGKLYPEGIPIFPENDLPGLIAKSGIQQVIFAYSDLSHEEVMHK
;
A
#
# COMPACT_ATOMS: atom_id res chain seq x y z
N MET A 1 18.98 -9.46 -7.04
CA MET A 1 18.89 -8.28 -6.13
C MET A 1 17.71 -8.50 -5.21
N GLU A 2 17.83 -8.13 -3.94
CA GLU A 2 16.68 -8.13 -3.02
C GLU A 2 15.67 -7.05 -3.45
N ARG A 3 14.37 -7.37 -3.40
CA ARG A 3 13.31 -6.43 -3.78
C ARG A 3 13.10 -5.40 -2.66
N ILE A 4 12.70 -4.19 -3.03
CA ILE A 4 12.40 -3.13 -2.06
C ILE A 4 11.01 -3.39 -1.45
N LYS A 5 10.98 -3.78 -0.17
CA LYS A 5 9.73 -4.01 0.57
C LYS A 5 9.00 -2.70 0.81
N THR A 6 7.79 -2.62 0.27
CA THR A 6 7.05 -1.37 0.11
C THR A 6 5.64 -1.50 0.64
N ILE A 7 5.17 -0.51 1.40
CA ILE A 7 3.75 -0.30 1.73
C ILE A 7 3.23 0.89 0.93
N ILE A 8 2.00 0.83 0.44
CA ILE A 8 1.32 1.96 -0.20
C ILE A 8 0.14 2.38 0.69
N MET A 9 0.16 3.62 1.17
CA MET A 9 -0.91 4.16 2.02
C MET A 9 -1.83 5.07 1.22
N GLY A 10 -3.14 4.95 1.41
CA GLY A 10 -4.13 5.79 0.73
C GLY A 10 -5.57 5.49 1.13
N ALA A 11 -6.51 5.99 0.32
CA ALA A 11 -7.95 5.86 0.54
C ALA A 11 -8.64 5.05 -0.58
N ALA A 12 -8.01 3.97 -1.05
CA ALA A 12 -8.56 3.01 -2.03
C ALA A 12 -8.93 3.61 -3.42
N GLY A 13 -8.17 4.59 -3.86
CA GLY A 13 -8.26 5.19 -5.18
C GLY A 13 -6.87 5.38 -5.77
N ARG A 14 -6.18 6.43 -5.31
CA ARG A 14 -4.86 6.80 -5.85
C ARG A 14 -3.76 5.80 -5.49
N ASP A 15 -3.82 5.17 -4.34
CA ASP A 15 -2.98 4.02 -3.95
C ASP A 15 -3.05 2.86 -4.95
N PHE A 16 -4.27 2.39 -5.28
CA PHE A 16 -4.47 1.34 -6.28
C PHE A 16 -4.03 1.78 -7.67
N HIS A 17 -4.30 3.05 -8.03
CA HIS A 17 -3.84 3.59 -9.31
C HIS A 17 -2.31 3.58 -9.40
N VAL A 18 -1.61 4.11 -8.39
CA VAL A 18 -0.14 4.13 -8.31
C VAL A 18 0.43 2.72 -8.41
N PHE A 19 -0.17 1.77 -7.68
CA PHE A 19 0.22 0.36 -7.78
C PHE A 19 0.11 -0.17 -9.22
N ASN A 20 -1.05 0.05 -9.84
CA ASN A 20 -1.34 -0.47 -11.18
C ASN A 20 -0.46 0.13 -12.27
N THR A 21 -0.06 1.39 -12.14
CA THR A 21 0.72 2.09 -13.17
C THR A 21 2.22 1.91 -13.03
N TYR A 22 2.74 1.64 -11.82
CA TYR A 22 4.19 1.62 -11.58
C TYR A 22 4.71 0.34 -10.89
N PHE A 23 3.93 -0.29 -10.01
CA PHE A 23 4.41 -1.38 -9.14
C PHE A 23 3.99 -2.79 -9.58
N ARG A 24 2.82 -2.95 -10.23
CA ARG A 24 2.16 -4.24 -10.50
C ARG A 24 3.06 -5.38 -10.96
N ASP A 25 3.92 -5.12 -11.95
CA ASP A 25 4.84 -6.12 -12.52
C ASP A 25 6.30 -5.65 -12.46
N ASN A 26 6.60 -4.72 -11.56
CA ASN A 26 7.94 -4.16 -11.40
C ASN A 26 8.76 -4.97 -10.40
N GLU A 27 9.66 -5.81 -10.93
CA GLU A 27 10.46 -6.76 -10.15
C GLU A 27 11.45 -6.11 -9.17
N ARG A 28 11.64 -4.79 -9.22
CA ARG A 28 12.43 -4.04 -8.24
C ARG A 28 11.74 -3.94 -6.88
N TYR A 29 10.42 -4.05 -6.84
CA TYR A 29 9.61 -3.80 -5.66
C TYR A 29 8.81 -5.03 -5.22
N GLU A 30 8.55 -5.09 -3.93
CA GLU A 30 7.63 -6.03 -3.32
C GLU A 30 6.63 -5.21 -2.51
N VAL A 31 5.43 -5.00 -3.06
CA VAL A 31 4.35 -4.31 -2.36
C VAL A 31 3.69 -5.29 -1.40
N THR A 32 4.04 -5.17 -0.12
CA THR A 32 3.65 -6.15 0.91
C THR A 32 2.25 -5.90 1.46
N ALA A 33 1.78 -4.64 1.40
CA ALA A 33 0.46 -4.25 1.88
C ALA A 33 0.01 -2.91 1.31
N PHE A 34 -1.31 -2.74 1.26
CA PHE A 34 -1.95 -1.42 1.29
C PHE A 34 -2.40 -1.08 2.71
N THR A 35 -2.52 0.21 3.02
CA THR A 35 -3.23 0.67 4.23
C THR A 35 -4.40 1.57 3.86
N ALA A 36 -5.44 1.58 4.69
CA ALA A 36 -6.63 2.42 4.50
C ALA A 36 -7.16 3.00 5.83
N THR A 37 -7.75 4.20 5.77
CA THR A 37 -8.24 4.96 6.95
C THR A 37 -9.75 5.23 6.97
N GLN A 38 -10.44 5.14 5.82
CA GLN A 38 -11.73 5.84 5.62
C GLN A 38 -12.83 5.04 4.92
N ILE A 39 -12.63 3.76 4.61
CA ILE A 39 -13.63 2.96 3.90
C ILE A 39 -14.18 1.86 4.82
N PRO A 40 -15.45 1.95 5.23
CA PRO A 40 -16.10 0.88 5.98
C PRO A 40 -15.94 -0.47 5.25
N ASN A 41 -15.54 -1.50 5.98
CA ASN A 41 -15.39 -2.88 5.49
C ASN A 41 -14.30 -3.10 4.43
N ILE A 42 -13.32 -2.19 4.25
CA ILE A 42 -12.17 -2.47 3.37
C ILE A 42 -11.01 -3.16 4.10
N GLU A 43 -10.87 -2.89 5.40
CA GLU A 43 -9.87 -3.51 6.25
C GLU A 43 -10.06 -5.03 6.32
N GLY A 44 -8.95 -5.77 6.26
CA GLY A 44 -8.97 -7.24 6.20
C GLY A 44 -9.31 -7.83 4.83
N ARG A 45 -9.64 -6.99 3.84
CA ARG A 45 -9.73 -7.44 2.44
C ARG A 45 -8.35 -7.53 1.80
N LYS A 46 -8.31 -8.04 0.58
CA LYS A 46 -7.13 -8.05 -0.28
C LYS A 46 -7.42 -7.27 -1.55
N TYR A 47 -6.43 -6.54 -2.04
CA TYR A 47 -6.37 -6.17 -3.43
C TYR A 47 -6.34 -7.48 -4.26
N PRO A 48 -7.28 -7.68 -5.18
CA PRO A 48 -7.54 -9.00 -5.74
C PRO A 48 -6.42 -9.48 -6.66
N ALA A 49 -6.06 -10.76 -6.54
CA ALA A 49 -5.01 -11.40 -7.35
C ALA A 49 -5.17 -11.18 -8.85
N CYS A 50 -6.42 -11.25 -9.35
CA CYS A 50 -6.71 -11.06 -10.78
C CYS A 50 -6.39 -9.65 -11.30
N LEU A 51 -6.21 -8.66 -10.43
CA LEU A 51 -5.79 -7.29 -10.78
C LEU A 51 -4.34 -6.99 -10.35
N ALA A 52 -3.72 -7.87 -9.56
CA ALA A 52 -2.46 -7.62 -8.90
C ALA A 52 -1.24 -7.94 -9.78
N GLY A 53 -1.42 -8.58 -10.93
CA GLY A 53 -0.33 -8.94 -11.85
C GLY A 53 0.40 -10.21 -11.46
N LYS A 54 1.42 -10.59 -12.25
CA LYS A 54 2.07 -11.92 -12.14
C LYS A 54 2.88 -12.10 -10.85
N LEU A 55 3.28 -10.98 -10.22
CA LEU A 55 4.11 -10.98 -9.03
C LEU A 55 3.30 -11.19 -7.73
N TYR A 56 1.97 -11.12 -7.79
CA TYR A 56 1.09 -11.14 -6.61
C TYR A 56 -0.09 -12.12 -6.79
N PRO A 57 0.16 -13.43 -6.97
CA PRO A 57 -0.88 -14.43 -7.24
C PRO A 57 -1.89 -14.61 -6.11
N GLU A 58 -1.54 -14.21 -4.88
CA GLU A 58 -2.41 -14.28 -3.70
C GLU A 58 -3.13 -12.95 -3.41
N GLY A 59 -2.98 -11.96 -4.28
CA GLY A 59 -3.37 -10.58 -4.03
C GLY A 59 -2.46 -9.90 -3.00
N ILE A 60 -2.85 -8.71 -2.56
CA ILE A 60 -2.08 -7.90 -1.60
C ILE A 60 -3.00 -7.53 -0.43
N PRO A 61 -2.61 -7.78 0.83
CA PRO A 61 -3.45 -7.48 1.99
C PRO A 61 -3.66 -5.97 2.16
N ILE A 62 -4.82 -5.61 2.72
CA ILE A 62 -5.18 -4.25 3.08
C ILE A 62 -5.36 -4.20 4.60
N PHE A 63 -4.52 -3.43 5.27
CA PHE A 63 -4.55 -3.25 6.73
C PHE A 63 -5.13 -1.89 7.13
N PRO A 64 -5.63 -1.74 8.36
CA PRO A 64 -5.86 -0.43 8.95
C PRO A 64 -4.57 0.40 8.94
N GLU A 65 -4.66 1.69 8.64
CA GLU A 65 -3.47 2.56 8.67
C GLU A 65 -2.83 2.67 10.06
N ASN A 66 -3.62 2.56 11.13
CA ASN A 66 -3.11 2.55 12.49
C ASN A 66 -2.14 1.38 12.76
N ASP A 67 -2.17 0.32 11.95
CA ASP A 67 -1.24 -0.80 12.06
C ASP A 67 0.11 -0.54 11.39
N LEU A 68 0.24 0.55 10.61
CA LEU A 68 1.44 0.89 9.84
C LEU A 68 2.73 0.85 10.67
N PRO A 69 2.82 1.45 11.88
CA PRO A 69 4.04 1.38 12.68
C PRO A 69 4.43 -0.07 13.04
N GLY A 70 3.44 -0.91 13.33
CA GLY A 70 3.66 -2.32 13.64
C GLY A 70 4.10 -3.13 12.41
N LEU A 71 3.52 -2.85 11.24
CA LEU A 71 3.91 -3.47 9.97
C LEU A 71 5.35 -3.11 9.60
N ILE A 72 5.74 -1.83 9.75
CA ILE A 72 7.11 -1.38 9.48
C ILE A 72 8.11 -2.13 10.37
N ALA A 73 7.85 -2.16 11.68
CA ALA A 73 8.76 -2.77 12.66
C ALA A 73 8.93 -4.28 12.47
N LYS A 74 7.85 -5.00 12.14
CA LYS A 74 7.85 -6.48 12.07
C LYS A 74 8.32 -7.02 10.73
N SER A 75 8.09 -6.30 9.63
CA SER A 75 8.25 -6.83 8.27
C SER A 75 9.48 -6.32 7.52
N GLY A 76 10.30 -5.47 8.15
CA GLY A 76 11.50 -4.90 7.52
C GLY A 76 11.16 -4.03 6.31
N ILE A 77 10.10 -3.23 6.43
CA ILE A 77 9.63 -2.35 5.36
C ILE A 77 10.68 -1.26 5.11
N GLN A 78 11.01 -1.04 3.84
CA GLN A 78 12.04 -0.09 3.43
C GLN A 78 11.45 1.20 2.88
N GLN A 79 10.24 1.15 2.32
CA GLN A 79 9.55 2.30 1.74
C GLN A 79 8.07 2.31 2.11
N VAL A 80 7.57 3.52 2.39
CA VAL A 80 6.14 3.80 2.50
C VAL A 80 5.81 4.84 1.44
N ILE A 81 4.86 4.52 0.57
CA ILE A 81 4.42 5.40 -0.51
C ILE A 81 3.15 6.10 -0.06
N PHE A 82 3.26 7.40 0.21
CA PHE A 82 2.13 8.27 0.53
C PHE A 82 1.31 8.58 -0.72
N ALA A 83 0.19 7.88 -0.92
CA ALA A 83 -0.64 7.94 -2.12
C ALA A 83 -2.04 8.55 -1.87
N TYR A 84 -2.15 9.49 -0.94
CA TYR A 84 -3.34 10.32 -0.78
C TYR A 84 -3.44 11.40 -1.87
N SER A 85 -4.66 11.83 -2.20
CA SER A 85 -4.94 12.89 -3.19
C SER A 85 -5.79 14.03 -2.65
N ASP A 86 -6.30 13.85 -1.44
CA ASP A 86 -7.31 14.65 -0.77
C ASP A 86 -6.78 15.32 0.51
N LEU A 87 -5.53 15.07 0.87
CA LEU A 87 -4.86 15.72 2.00
C LEU A 87 -4.12 16.98 1.56
N SER A 88 -4.33 18.05 2.31
CA SER A 88 -3.60 19.31 2.11
C SER A 88 -2.15 19.19 2.56
N HIS A 89 -1.28 20.04 2.01
CA HIS A 89 0.10 20.15 2.46
C HIS A 89 0.20 20.42 3.98
N GLU A 90 -0.66 21.29 4.50
CA GLU A 90 -0.67 21.63 5.92
C GLU A 90 -0.98 20.41 6.79
N GLU A 91 -1.99 19.62 6.41
CA GLU A 91 -2.32 18.37 7.13
C GLU A 91 -1.18 17.37 7.12
N VAL A 92 -0.42 17.26 6.02
CA VAL A 92 0.70 16.31 5.91
C VAL A 92 1.90 16.74 6.74
N MET A 93 2.18 18.05 6.82
CA MET A 93 3.39 18.55 7.50
C MET A 93 3.18 18.83 8.99
N HIS A 94 1.93 18.94 9.44
CA HIS A 94 1.60 19.34 10.81
C HIS A 94 0.83 18.28 11.60
N LYS A 95 0.47 17.14 11.00
CA LYS A 95 0.05 15.92 11.71
C LYS A 95 1.18 14.92 11.75
#